data_AF-A0AA42T778-F1
#
_entry.id   AF-A0AA42T778-F1
#
_cell.length_a   1.000
_cell.length_b   1.000
_cell.length_c   1.000
_cell.angle_alpha   90.00
_cell.angle_beta   90.00
_cell.angle_gamma   90.00
#
_symmetry.space_group_name_H-M   'P 1'
#
loop_
_entity.id
_entity.type
_entity.pdbx_description
1 polymer ?
#
loop_
_entity_poly.entity_id
_entity_poly.type
_entity_poly.pdbx_seq_one_letter_code
_entity_poly.pdbx_strand_id
1 'polypeptide(L)'
;MNFRFRRFLAITTLGVACAAAGSAWAGARDDLKSFTSGLKGLDGQFSQQVFDSRGRVKESTSGRVALSAPRLFRWEYVRPHEQLIVADGKKVWMYEPDLEQATVREQGKEEQNSPLTALINPALLEQQYDLSEEAAQRDGLQWLSLSPKRDTEASFQYAALGFNAQGLAKMEITDAVGQRTVITFSGWKRNPGFAAGTFSFTPPKGTDVIGN
;
A
#
# COMPACT_ATOMS: atom_id res chain seq x y z
N MET A 1 35.67 -60.35 51.69
CA MET A 1 34.34 -60.83 52.13
C MET A 1 33.32 -59.75 51.80
N ASN A 2 32.31 -60.11 51.00
CA ASN A 2 31.28 -59.24 50.44
C ASN A 2 30.51 -58.43 51.49
N PHE A 3 30.00 -57.24 51.15
CA PHE A 3 28.57 -56.92 51.20
C PHE A 3 28.24 -55.65 50.40
N ARG A 4 27.19 -55.78 49.57
CA ARG A 4 26.55 -54.75 48.72
C ARG A 4 25.49 -53.98 49.50
N PHE A 5 25.12 -52.79 49.01
CA PHE A 5 23.85 -52.01 49.09
C PHE A 5 24.15 -50.55 49.45
N ARG A 6 23.51 -49.49 48.94
CA ARG A 6 22.37 -49.29 48.03
C ARG A 6 22.42 -47.82 47.59
N ARG A 7 21.88 -47.55 46.40
CA ARG A 7 21.64 -46.21 45.81
C ARG A 7 20.84 -45.29 46.73
N PHE A 8 21.16 -43.99 46.77
CA PHE A 8 20.15 -42.93 46.74
C PHE A 8 20.62 -41.77 45.87
N LEU A 9 19.77 -41.48 44.90
CA LEU A 9 19.88 -40.50 43.84
C LEU A 9 19.27 -39.20 44.39
N ALA A 10 19.99 -38.08 44.35
CA ALA A 10 19.40 -36.76 44.52
C ALA A 10 20.00 -35.84 43.45
N ILE A 11 19.40 -35.89 42.26
CA ILE A 11 19.71 -34.98 41.17
C ILE A 11 18.91 -33.71 41.41
N THR A 12 19.58 -32.65 41.86
CA THR A 12 19.06 -31.28 41.85
C THR A 12 19.04 -30.76 40.41
N THR A 13 17.91 -30.91 39.72
CA THR A 13 17.63 -30.17 38.47
C THR A 13 17.10 -28.79 38.82
N LEU A 14 18.00 -27.81 38.78
CA LEU A 14 17.66 -26.38 38.77
C LEU A 14 17.06 -26.07 37.39
N GLY A 15 15.73 -25.93 37.32
CA GLY A 15 15.01 -25.59 36.10
C GLY A 15 15.36 -24.17 35.66
N VAL A 16 16.23 -24.04 34.66
CA VAL A 16 16.46 -22.79 33.94
C VAL A 16 15.17 -22.46 33.17
N ALA A 17 14.51 -21.40 33.61
CA ALA A 17 13.39 -20.79 32.92
C ALA A 17 13.88 -20.17 31.60
N CYS A 18 13.78 -20.91 30.50
CA CYS A 18 13.75 -20.31 29.18
C CYS A 18 12.38 -19.63 29.00
N ALA A 19 12.28 -18.40 29.46
CA ALA A 19 11.31 -17.47 28.89
C ALA A 19 11.69 -17.29 27.43
N ALA A 20 11.10 -18.10 26.55
CA ALA A 20 11.01 -17.78 25.14
C ALA A 20 10.13 -16.51 25.07
N ALA A 21 10.76 -15.35 25.24
CA ALA A 21 10.23 -14.11 24.71
C ALA A 21 10.22 -14.30 23.19
N GLY A 22 9.15 -14.92 22.70
CA GLY A 22 8.83 -14.87 21.29
C GLY A 22 8.87 -13.40 20.94
N SER A 23 9.83 -13.02 20.11
CA SER A 23 9.80 -11.71 19.48
C SER A 23 8.49 -11.69 18.72
N ALA A 24 7.46 -11.09 19.32
CA ALA A 24 6.27 -10.69 18.61
C ALA A 24 6.75 -9.62 17.65
N TRP A 25 7.27 -10.05 16.50
CA TRP A 25 7.37 -9.19 15.36
C TRP A 25 5.94 -8.70 15.14
N ALA A 26 5.75 -7.39 15.34
CA ALA A 26 4.52 -6.73 14.99
C ALA A 26 4.16 -7.17 13.56
N GLY A 27 2.98 -7.74 13.38
CA GLY A 27 2.56 -8.29 12.10
C GLY A 27 2.34 -7.18 11.07
N ALA A 28 2.20 -7.54 9.79
CA ALA A 28 1.94 -6.56 8.73
C ALA A 28 0.67 -5.71 9.00
N ARG A 29 -0.30 -6.22 9.81
CA ARG A 29 -1.44 -5.43 10.28
C ARG A 29 -1.04 -4.33 11.26
N ASP A 30 -0.14 -4.61 12.18
CA ASP A 30 0.38 -3.61 13.11
C ASP A 30 1.23 -2.56 12.38
N ASP A 31 1.96 -2.97 11.35
CA ASP A 31 2.70 -2.05 10.47
C ASP A 31 1.75 -1.13 9.70
N LEU A 32 0.68 -1.67 9.09
CA LEU A 32 -0.37 -0.86 8.45
C LEU A 32 -0.97 0.14 9.44
N LYS A 33 -1.34 -0.32 10.64
CA LYS A 33 -1.90 0.53 11.70
C LYS A 33 -0.91 1.63 12.11
N SER A 34 0.36 1.29 12.26
CA SER A 34 1.41 2.24 12.64
C SER A 34 1.66 3.29 11.56
N PHE A 35 1.63 2.87 10.29
CA PHE A 35 1.78 3.74 9.13
C PHE A 35 0.63 4.75 8.99
N THR A 36 -0.60 4.29 9.22
CA THR A 36 -1.84 5.06 8.99
C THR A 36 -2.32 5.87 10.19
N SER A 37 -2.00 5.45 11.42
CA SER A 37 -2.44 6.14 12.64
C SER A 37 -2.04 7.61 12.64
N GLY A 38 -2.96 8.56 12.87
CA GLY A 38 -2.62 10.00 12.92
C GLY A 38 -2.08 10.60 11.60
N LEU A 39 -2.23 9.89 10.48
CA LEU A 39 -1.87 10.38 9.16
C LEU A 39 -2.89 11.43 8.70
N LYS A 40 -2.41 12.66 8.52
CA LYS A 40 -3.17 13.78 7.93
C LYS A 40 -2.70 14.08 6.52
N GLY A 41 -1.44 13.77 6.21
CA GLY A 41 -0.89 13.92 4.87
C GLY A 41 0.34 13.08 4.64
N LEU A 42 0.65 12.83 3.38
CA LEU A 42 1.76 12.00 2.95
C LEU A 42 2.31 12.54 1.62
N ASP A 43 3.63 12.69 1.49
CA ASP A 43 4.32 13.00 0.23
C ASP A 43 5.41 11.96 0.00
N GLY A 44 5.56 11.50 -1.23
CA GLY A 44 6.55 10.49 -1.59
C GLY A 44 6.77 10.36 -3.08
N GLN A 45 7.58 9.39 -3.45
CA GLN A 45 7.85 9.01 -4.82
C GLN A 45 7.46 7.56 -5.04
N PHE A 46 7.14 7.22 -6.28
CA PHE A 46 6.86 5.85 -6.67
C PHE A 46 7.58 5.47 -7.97
N SER A 47 7.89 4.19 -8.11
CA SER A 47 8.20 3.54 -9.38
C SER A 47 7.24 2.37 -9.56
N GLN A 48 6.62 2.29 -10.72
CA GLN A 48 5.65 1.28 -11.08
C GLN A 48 6.15 0.44 -12.26
N GLN A 49 5.87 -0.85 -12.21
CA GLN A 49 6.09 -1.80 -13.30
C GLN A 49 4.82 -2.61 -13.51
N VAL A 50 4.38 -2.70 -14.76
CA VAL A 50 3.24 -3.51 -15.18
C VAL A 50 3.76 -4.70 -15.96
N PHE A 51 3.38 -5.90 -15.55
CA PHE A 51 3.77 -7.17 -16.14
C PHE A 51 2.55 -7.81 -16.81
N ASP A 52 2.74 -8.35 -18.02
CA ASP A 52 1.73 -9.19 -18.66
C ASP A 52 1.56 -10.53 -17.92
N SER A 53 0.56 -11.32 -18.32
CA SER A 53 0.30 -12.65 -17.73
C SER A 53 1.43 -13.66 -17.94
N ARG A 54 2.44 -13.34 -18.75
CA ARG A 54 3.65 -14.15 -18.97
C ARG A 54 4.86 -13.62 -18.17
N GLY A 55 4.66 -12.60 -17.34
CA GLY A 55 5.70 -12.00 -16.50
C GLY A 55 6.63 -11.04 -17.24
N ARG A 56 6.31 -10.60 -18.47
CA ARG A 56 7.12 -9.63 -19.20
C ARG A 56 6.69 -8.22 -18.83
N VAL A 57 7.66 -7.33 -18.63
CA VAL A 57 7.39 -5.90 -18.38
C VAL A 57 6.74 -5.31 -19.64
N LYS A 58 5.50 -4.86 -19.49
CA LYS A 58 4.73 -4.14 -20.51
C LYS A 58 4.98 -2.64 -20.42
N GLU A 59 5.15 -2.14 -19.20
CA GLU A 59 5.25 -0.71 -18.91
C GLU A 59 6.05 -0.48 -17.64
N SER A 60 6.81 0.62 -17.60
CA SER A 60 7.45 1.10 -16.38
C SER A 60 7.28 2.60 -16.29
N THR A 61 6.72 3.05 -15.17
CA THR A 61 6.47 4.47 -14.90
C THR A 61 7.08 4.89 -13.58
N SER A 62 7.27 6.18 -13.39
CA SER A 62 7.72 6.74 -12.10
C SER A 62 7.17 8.12 -11.89
N GLY A 63 7.02 8.50 -10.62
CA GLY A 63 6.37 9.75 -10.32
C GLY A 63 6.35 10.13 -8.85
N ARG A 64 5.46 11.06 -8.53
CA ARG A 64 5.22 11.55 -7.18
C ARG A 64 3.80 11.27 -6.75
N VAL A 65 3.66 11.01 -5.46
CA VAL A 65 2.35 10.87 -4.82
C VAL A 65 2.30 11.82 -3.64
N ALA A 66 1.21 12.58 -3.57
CA ALA A 66 0.89 13.42 -2.43
C ALA A 66 -0.57 13.19 -2.04
N LEU A 67 -0.82 13.31 -0.75
CA LEU A 67 -2.09 12.96 -0.18
C LEU A 67 -2.34 13.82 1.05
N SER A 68 -3.58 14.29 1.19
CA SER A 68 -4.05 14.95 2.39
C SER A 68 -5.43 14.42 2.76
N ALA A 69 -5.51 13.80 3.92
CA ALA A 69 -6.77 13.30 4.45
C ALA A 69 -7.77 14.46 4.64
N PRO A 70 -9.09 14.23 4.45
CA PRO A 70 -9.69 12.92 4.17
C PRO A 70 -9.81 12.55 2.68
N ARG A 71 -9.68 13.50 1.75
CA ARG A 71 -10.13 13.29 0.36
C ARG A 71 -9.24 13.90 -0.73
N LEU A 72 -8.13 14.53 -0.36
CA LEU A 72 -7.25 15.19 -1.32
C LEU A 72 -6.12 14.26 -1.74
N PHE A 73 -5.90 14.19 -3.04
CA PHE A 73 -4.94 13.27 -3.62
C PHE A 73 -4.32 13.89 -4.87
N ARG A 74 -3.03 13.66 -5.06
CA ARG A 74 -2.28 14.04 -6.27
C ARG A 74 -1.36 12.88 -6.62
N TRP A 75 -1.47 12.39 -7.85
CA TRP A 75 -0.59 11.39 -8.40
C TRP A 75 -0.07 11.88 -9.74
N GLU A 76 1.24 12.01 -9.84
CA GLU A 76 1.90 12.65 -10.95
C GLU A 76 2.91 11.68 -11.53
N TYR A 77 2.57 11.12 -12.69
CA TYR A 77 3.51 10.37 -13.52
C TYR A 77 4.45 11.36 -14.19
N VAL A 78 5.75 11.13 -14.04
CA VAL A 78 6.82 12.00 -14.58
C VAL A 78 7.56 11.31 -15.72
N ARG A 79 7.58 9.96 -15.74
CA ARG A 79 8.20 9.18 -16.82
C ARG A 79 7.38 7.92 -17.14
N PRO A 80 7.42 7.46 -18.40
CA PRO A 80 8.04 8.11 -19.56
C PRO A 80 7.18 9.23 -20.15
N HIS A 81 5.86 9.19 -19.90
CA HIS A 81 4.90 10.20 -20.28
C HIS A 81 4.35 10.89 -19.04
N GLU A 82 4.07 12.18 -19.17
CA GLU A 82 3.46 12.94 -18.09
C GLU A 82 1.97 12.63 -18.01
N GLN A 83 1.49 12.42 -16.79
CA GLN A 83 0.05 12.29 -16.52
C GLN A 83 -0.20 12.73 -15.09
N LEU A 84 -1.25 13.53 -14.90
CA LEU A 84 -1.59 14.10 -13.61
C LEU A 84 -2.99 13.67 -13.21
N ILE A 85 -3.12 13.01 -12.07
CA ILE A 85 -4.40 12.69 -11.42
C ILE A 85 -4.52 13.54 -10.16
N VAL A 86 -5.57 14.34 -10.05
CA VAL A 86 -5.84 15.20 -8.89
C VAL A 86 -7.26 14.97 -8.39
N ALA A 87 -7.41 14.63 -7.12
CA ALA A 87 -8.67 14.67 -6.41
C ALA A 87 -8.68 15.89 -5.48
N ASP A 88 -9.61 16.83 -5.72
CA ASP A 88 -9.68 18.11 -5.01
C ASP A 88 -10.70 18.11 -3.85
N GLY A 89 -11.31 16.96 -3.56
CA GLY A 89 -12.34 16.77 -2.55
C GLY A 89 -13.77 16.83 -3.12
N LYS A 90 -13.93 17.31 -4.36
CA LYS A 90 -15.20 17.36 -5.10
C LYS A 90 -15.12 16.61 -6.41
N LYS A 91 -14.03 16.77 -7.16
CA LYS A 91 -13.82 16.18 -8.48
C LYS A 91 -12.50 15.42 -8.54
N VAL A 92 -12.44 14.45 -9.44
CA VAL A 92 -11.21 13.81 -9.89
C VAL A 92 -10.92 14.28 -11.31
N TRP A 93 -9.75 14.87 -11.47
CA TRP A 93 -9.18 15.25 -12.75
C TRP A 93 -8.11 14.24 -13.14
N MET A 94 -8.09 13.85 -14.40
CA MET A 94 -7.00 13.13 -15.03
C MET A 94 -6.57 13.93 -16.25
N TYR A 95 -5.31 14.35 -16.30
CA TYR A 95 -4.77 15.21 -17.35
C TYR A 95 -3.56 14.56 -17.98
N GLU A 96 -3.54 14.55 -19.32
CA GLU A 96 -2.47 14.03 -20.16
C GLU A 96 -1.92 15.21 -20.99
N PRO A 97 -0.80 15.83 -20.57
CA PRO A 97 -0.25 17.01 -21.22
C PRO A 97 0.08 16.80 -22.70
N ASP A 98 0.66 15.64 -23.04
CA ASP A 98 1.04 15.29 -24.42
C ASP A 98 -0.15 15.27 -25.38
N LEU A 99 -1.35 14.98 -24.88
CA LEU A 99 -2.59 14.94 -25.66
C LEU A 99 -3.41 16.23 -25.53
N GLU A 100 -2.97 17.17 -24.69
CA GLU A 100 -3.75 18.34 -24.28
C GLU A 100 -5.19 17.94 -23.87
N GLN A 101 -5.34 16.82 -23.17
CA GLN A 101 -6.65 16.27 -22.81
C GLN A 101 -6.79 16.11 -21.30
N ALA A 102 -7.93 16.55 -20.76
CA ALA A 102 -8.32 16.33 -19.38
C ALA A 102 -9.68 15.62 -19.32
N THR A 103 -9.78 14.61 -18.47
CA THR A 103 -11.07 14.06 -18.07
C THR A 103 -11.41 14.49 -16.65
N VAL A 104 -12.70 14.70 -16.42
CA VAL A 104 -13.22 15.13 -15.12
C VAL A 104 -14.44 14.33 -14.73
N ARG A 105 -14.52 13.96 -13.47
CA ARG A 105 -15.68 13.32 -12.88
C ARG A 105 -15.88 13.76 -11.45
N GLU A 106 -17.12 13.66 -10.97
CA GLU A 106 -17.43 13.83 -9.55
C GLU A 106 -16.68 12.79 -8.71
N GLN A 107 -16.05 13.24 -7.63
CA GLN A 107 -15.37 12.38 -6.66
C GLN A 107 -16.43 11.69 -5.80
N GLY A 108 -16.85 10.52 -6.25
CA GLY A 108 -17.86 9.70 -5.63
C GLY A 108 -17.32 8.76 -4.55
N LYS A 109 -18.12 7.72 -4.28
CA LYS A 109 -17.73 6.61 -3.40
C LYS A 109 -16.87 5.57 -4.13
N GLU A 110 -16.83 5.56 -5.46
CA GLU A 110 -16.13 4.51 -6.22
C GLU A 110 -14.62 4.71 -6.31
N GLU A 111 -14.14 5.95 -6.22
CA GLU A 111 -12.73 6.28 -5.97
C GLU A 111 -12.22 5.61 -4.68
N GLN A 112 -13.12 5.24 -3.79
CA GLN A 112 -12.80 4.52 -2.57
C GLN A 112 -12.39 3.06 -2.83
N ASN A 113 -12.68 2.51 -4.00
CA ASN A 113 -12.41 1.11 -4.36
C ASN A 113 -11.01 0.90 -4.99
N SER A 114 -10.18 1.95 -5.08
CA SER A 114 -8.78 1.82 -5.50
C SER A 114 -7.92 1.27 -4.35
N PRO A 115 -6.99 0.32 -4.58
CA PRO A 115 -6.01 -0.12 -3.59
C PRO A 115 -5.18 1.01 -2.96
N LEU A 116 -5.03 2.15 -3.63
CA LEU A 116 -4.36 3.33 -3.07
C LEU A 116 -5.18 4.04 -1.98
N THR A 117 -6.51 3.89 -1.99
CA THR A 117 -7.38 4.40 -0.91
C THR A 117 -7.10 3.68 0.41
N ALA A 118 -6.58 2.45 0.37
CA ALA A 118 -6.10 1.74 1.55
C ALA A 118 -5.11 2.56 2.39
N LEU A 119 -4.31 3.41 1.73
CA LEU A 119 -3.27 4.22 2.38
C LEU A 119 -3.85 5.37 3.20
N ILE A 120 -5.09 5.79 2.91
CA ILE A 120 -5.78 6.88 3.61
C ILE A 120 -6.86 6.43 4.55
N ASN A 121 -7.47 5.28 4.29
CA ASN A 121 -8.57 4.81 5.09
C ASN A 121 -8.44 3.30 5.34
N PRO A 122 -7.60 2.89 6.31
CA PRO A 122 -7.47 1.48 6.68
C PRO A 122 -8.79 0.87 7.17
N ALA A 123 -9.71 1.67 7.75
CA ALA A 123 -11.01 1.16 8.18
C ALA A 123 -11.89 0.75 7.00
N LEU A 124 -11.84 1.51 5.90
CA LEU A 124 -12.52 1.14 4.66
C LEU A 124 -11.91 -0.14 4.05
N LEU A 125 -10.58 -0.27 4.13
CA LEU A 125 -9.87 -1.46 3.68
C LEU A 125 -10.38 -2.72 4.39
N GLU A 126 -10.48 -2.68 5.72
CA GLU A 126 -11.01 -3.78 6.53
C GLU A 126 -12.50 -4.05 6.25
N GLN A 127 -13.26 -3.05 5.83
CA GLN A 127 -14.66 -3.22 5.46
C GLN A 127 -14.82 -3.95 4.12
N GLN A 128 -13.96 -3.66 3.15
CA GLN A 128 -14.07 -4.15 1.78
C GLN A 128 -13.30 -5.44 1.51
N TYR A 129 -12.23 -5.69 2.26
CA TYR A 129 -11.29 -6.78 2.02
C TYR A 129 -11.05 -7.64 3.26
N ASP A 130 -10.84 -8.92 3.03
CA ASP A 130 -10.24 -9.84 3.99
C ASP A 130 -8.72 -9.63 3.96
N LEU A 131 -8.17 -9.25 5.11
CA LEU A 131 -6.75 -9.01 5.28
C LEU A 131 -6.10 -10.28 5.83
N SER A 132 -5.03 -10.76 5.22
CA SER A 132 -4.22 -11.86 5.76
C SER A 132 -2.76 -11.49 5.76
N GLU A 133 -2.05 -11.84 6.82
CA GLU A 133 -0.60 -11.71 6.89
C GLU A 133 0.05 -12.87 6.13
N GLU A 134 1.03 -12.59 5.29
CA GLU A 134 1.78 -13.65 4.61
C GLU A 134 2.78 -14.28 5.58
N ALA A 135 2.84 -15.61 5.61
CA ALA A 135 3.66 -16.35 6.56
C ALA A 135 5.17 -16.17 6.32
N ALA A 136 5.59 -15.83 5.10
CA ALA A 136 6.97 -15.66 4.73
C ALA A 136 7.25 -14.20 4.38
N GLN A 137 8.29 -13.63 5.00
CA GLN A 137 8.86 -12.39 4.51
C GLN A 137 9.48 -12.62 3.13
N ARG A 138 9.28 -11.65 2.24
CA ARG A 138 9.91 -11.61 0.92
C ARG A 138 10.34 -10.19 0.62
N ASP A 139 11.49 -10.05 -0.04
CA ASP A 139 12.18 -8.77 -0.27
C ASP A 139 12.52 -7.98 1.01
N GLY A 140 12.62 -8.67 2.16
CA GLY A 140 12.82 -8.04 3.47
C GLY A 140 11.60 -7.25 3.96
N LEU A 141 10.41 -7.54 3.41
CA LEU A 141 9.16 -6.88 3.75
C LEU A 141 8.20 -7.83 4.47
N GLN A 142 7.39 -7.25 5.36
CA GLN A 142 6.21 -7.88 5.94
C GLN A 142 5.01 -7.60 5.05
N TRP A 143 4.27 -8.65 4.68
CA TRP A 143 3.22 -8.53 3.68
C TRP A 143 1.83 -8.73 4.26
N LEU A 144 0.93 -7.83 3.89
CA LEU A 144 -0.49 -7.92 4.15
C LEU A 144 -1.21 -8.11 2.81
N SER A 145 -1.73 -9.30 2.57
CA SER A 145 -2.55 -9.61 1.40
C SER A 145 -4.01 -9.18 1.63
N LEU A 146 -4.66 -8.77 0.55
CA LEU A 146 -6.02 -8.26 0.50
C LEU A 146 -6.81 -9.09 -0.52
N SER A 147 -7.89 -9.70 -0.05
CA SER A 147 -8.84 -10.43 -0.88
C SER A 147 -10.22 -9.78 -0.77
N PRO A 148 -10.91 -9.47 -1.88
CA PRO A 148 -12.25 -8.88 -1.82
C PRO A 148 -13.24 -9.77 -1.03
N LYS A 149 -13.99 -9.18 -0.08
CA LYS A 149 -14.98 -9.91 0.75
C LYS A 149 -16.24 -10.35 0.01
N ARG A 150 -16.49 -9.78 -1.17
CA ARG A 150 -17.60 -10.12 -2.06
C ARG A 150 -17.02 -10.22 -3.46
N ASP A 151 -17.74 -10.88 -4.36
CA ASP A 151 -17.66 -10.61 -5.79
C ASP A 151 -18.15 -9.17 -6.02
N THR A 152 -17.38 -8.22 -5.52
CA THR A 152 -17.40 -6.87 -6.04
C THR A 152 -17.05 -6.99 -7.52
N GLU A 153 -17.49 -6.06 -8.34
CA GLU A 153 -16.87 -5.76 -9.64
C GLU A 153 -15.41 -5.30 -9.46
N ALA A 154 -14.65 -5.95 -8.56
CA ALA A 154 -13.28 -5.63 -8.23
C ALA A 154 -12.47 -5.86 -9.49
N SER A 155 -11.79 -4.81 -9.89
CA SER A 155 -10.82 -4.80 -10.98
C SER A 155 -9.60 -5.68 -10.70
N PHE A 156 -9.52 -6.37 -9.54
CA PHE A 156 -8.39 -7.20 -9.16
C PHE A 156 -8.76 -8.50 -8.43
N GLN A 157 -7.96 -9.55 -8.69
CA GLN A 157 -8.03 -10.85 -8.01
C GLN A 157 -7.30 -10.83 -6.68
N TYR A 158 -6.17 -10.13 -6.62
CA TYR A 158 -5.29 -10.11 -5.47
C TYR A 158 -4.58 -8.77 -5.35
N ALA A 159 -4.44 -8.27 -4.12
CA ALA A 159 -3.54 -7.18 -3.82
C ALA A 159 -2.72 -7.49 -2.57
N ALA A 160 -1.54 -6.89 -2.44
CA ALA A 160 -0.71 -7.03 -1.25
C ALA A 160 0.06 -5.73 -0.96
N LEU A 161 0.22 -5.43 0.32
CA LEU A 161 0.96 -4.29 0.84
C LEU A 161 2.20 -4.79 1.60
N GLY A 162 3.38 -4.39 1.15
CA GLY A 162 4.66 -4.75 1.74
C GLY A 162 5.21 -3.61 2.59
N PHE A 163 5.49 -3.88 3.86
CA PHE A 163 5.95 -2.94 4.86
C PHE A 163 7.39 -3.22 5.28
N ASN A 164 8.12 -2.15 5.59
CA ASN A 164 9.41 -2.17 6.27
C ASN A 164 9.41 -1.19 7.45
N ALA A 165 10.57 -1.00 8.08
CA ALA A 165 10.72 -0.10 9.22
C ALA A 165 10.34 1.37 8.93
N GLN A 166 10.31 1.79 7.66
CA GLN A 166 9.94 3.13 7.23
C GLN A 166 8.45 3.25 6.86
N GLY A 167 7.70 2.15 6.85
CA GLY A 167 6.29 2.10 6.49
C GLY A 167 6.04 1.31 5.20
N LEU A 168 5.02 1.71 4.44
CA LEU A 168 4.69 1.07 3.17
C LEU A 168 5.83 1.22 2.16
N ALA A 169 6.41 0.11 1.73
CA ALA A 169 7.50 0.08 0.77
C ALA A 169 7.08 -0.40 -0.61
N LYS A 170 6.11 -1.33 -0.68
CA LYS A 170 5.68 -1.94 -1.94
C LYS A 170 4.19 -2.22 -1.94
N MET A 171 3.58 -2.15 -3.11
CA MET A 171 2.23 -2.64 -3.37
C MET A 171 2.25 -3.53 -4.60
N GLU A 172 1.53 -4.64 -4.56
CA GLU A 172 1.35 -5.54 -5.67
C GLU A 172 -0.14 -5.72 -5.93
N ILE A 173 -0.56 -5.66 -7.19
CA ILE A 173 -1.94 -5.85 -7.62
C ILE A 173 -1.93 -6.81 -8.81
N THR A 174 -2.76 -7.83 -8.77
CA THR A 174 -3.01 -8.72 -9.90
C THR A 174 -4.45 -8.55 -10.33
N ASP A 175 -4.67 -8.12 -11.57
CA ASP A 175 -6.00 -7.88 -12.12
C ASP A 175 -6.74 -9.18 -12.47
N ALA A 176 -8.01 -9.07 -12.90
CA ALA A 176 -8.85 -10.21 -13.31
C ALA A 176 -8.33 -11.00 -14.53
N VAL A 177 -7.43 -10.42 -15.32
CA VAL A 177 -6.86 -11.05 -16.52
C VAL A 177 -5.41 -11.51 -16.30
N GLY A 178 -4.91 -11.43 -15.06
CA GLY A 178 -3.58 -11.89 -14.66
C GLY A 178 -2.46 -10.88 -14.94
N GLN A 179 -2.78 -9.63 -15.29
CA GLN A 179 -1.78 -8.56 -15.35
C GLN A 179 -1.34 -8.21 -13.93
N ARG A 180 -0.04 -8.12 -13.70
CA ARG A 180 0.52 -7.79 -12.38
C ARG A 180 1.12 -6.39 -12.40
N THR A 181 0.67 -5.54 -11.49
CA THR A 181 1.25 -4.21 -11.26
C THR A 181 2.02 -4.23 -9.95
N VAL A 182 3.27 -3.77 -9.98
CA VAL A 182 4.13 -3.63 -8.80
C VAL A 182 4.49 -2.15 -8.65
N ILE A 183 4.16 -1.56 -7.51
CA ILE A 183 4.48 -0.17 -7.17
C ILE A 183 5.44 -0.19 -5.99
N THR A 184 6.61 0.42 -6.14
CA THR A 184 7.60 0.61 -5.07
C THR A 184 7.61 2.07 -4.66
N PHE A 185 7.47 2.31 -3.36
CA PHE A 185 7.42 3.65 -2.78
C PHE A 185 8.75 4.02 -2.12
N SER A 186 9.05 5.31 -2.11
CA SER A 186 10.26 5.84 -1.48
C SER A 186 10.08 7.29 -1.04
N GLY A 187 10.97 7.74 -0.15
CA GLY A 187 11.05 9.16 0.24
C GLY A 187 9.81 9.68 0.98
N TRP A 188 9.13 8.82 1.75
CA TRP A 188 7.94 9.21 2.49
C TRP A 188 8.22 10.35 3.47
N LYS A 189 7.41 11.40 3.38
CA LYS A 189 7.28 12.48 4.34
C LYS A 189 5.88 12.44 4.91
N ARG A 190 5.79 12.27 6.22
CA ARG A 190 4.54 12.16 6.95
C ARG A 190 4.11 13.52 7.49
N ASN A 191 2.85 13.86 7.27
CA ASN A 191 2.23 15.13 7.64
C ASN A 191 3.03 16.37 7.21
N PRO A 192 3.51 16.44 5.95
CA PRO A 192 4.19 17.64 5.48
C PRO A 192 3.21 18.81 5.38
N GLY A 193 3.73 20.04 5.45
CA GLY A 193 2.97 21.22 5.03
C GLY A 193 2.83 21.22 3.50
N PHE A 194 1.60 21.31 3.00
CA PHE A 194 1.34 21.45 1.57
C PHE A 194 1.14 22.91 1.20
N ALA A 195 1.69 23.31 0.05
CA ALA A 195 1.41 24.64 -0.51
C ALA A 195 -0.05 24.75 -0.96
N ALA A 196 -0.60 25.97 -0.92
CA ALA A 196 -1.93 26.24 -1.46
C ALA A 196 -1.99 25.81 -2.94
N GLY A 197 -3.04 25.10 -3.32
CA GLY A 197 -3.23 24.61 -4.69
C GLY A 197 -2.57 23.28 -5.03
N THR A 198 -1.83 22.63 -4.11
CA THR A 198 -1.20 21.32 -4.37
C THR A 198 -2.19 20.28 -4.89
N PHE A 199 -3.42 20.30 -4.38
CA PHE A 199 -4.50 19.38 -4.71
C PHE A 199 -5.59 20.02 -5.56
N SER A 200 -5.28 21.11 -6.26
CA SER A 200 -6.20 21.76 -7.17
C SER A 200 -5.64 21.66 -8.59
N PHE A 201 -6.52 21.48 -9.56
CA PHE A 201 -6.15 21.47 -10.96
C PHE A 201 -7.04 22.41 -11.75
N THR A 202 -6.43 23.11 -12.69
CA THR A 202 -7.14 23.93 -13.68
C THR A 202 -6.52 23.58 -15.02
N PRO A 203 -7.32 23.04 -15.97
CA PRO A 203 -6.82 22.71 -17.29
C PRO A 203 -6.15 23.93 -17.95
N PRO A 204 -4.95 23.76 -18.54
CA PRO A 204 -4.33 24.82 -19.34
C PRO A 204 -5.24 25.27 -20.49
N LYS A 205 -4.99 26.48 -20.99
CA LYS A 205 -5.73 26.99 -22.16
C LYS A 205 -5.46 26.07 -23.37
N GLY A 206 -6.53 25.64 -24.04
CA GLY A 206 -6.44 24.76 -25.21
C GLY A 206 -6.69 23.29 -24.88
N THR A 207 -6.72 22.91 -23.60
CA THR A 207 -7.01 21.53 -23.18
C THR A 207 -8.46 21.15 -23.51
N ASP A 208 -8.63 20.01 -24.17
CA ASP A 208 -9.94 19.38 -24.36
C ASP A 208 -10.41 18.74 -23.04
N VAL A 209 -11.60 19.11 -22.57
CA VAL A 209 -12.12 18.68 -21.28
C VAL A 209 -13.35 17.82 -21.48
N ILE A 210 -13.25 16.55 -21.06
CA ILE A 210 -14.30 15.54 -21.21
C ILE A 210 -14.84 15.13 -19.84
N GLY A 211 -16.15 15.26 -19.65
CA GLY A 211 -16.83 14.83 -18.41
C GLY A 211 -17.79 15.87 -17.86
N ASN A 212 -18.19 15.71 -16.60
CA ASN A 212 -19.15 16.59 -15.91
C ASN A 212 -18.68 17.11 -14.55
#